data_AF-A0A344SCT6-F1
#
_entry.id   AF-A0A344SCT6-F1
#
_cell.length_a   1.000
_cell.length_b   1.000
_cell.length_c   1.000
_cell.angle_alpha   90.00
_cell.angle_beta   90.00
_cell.angle_gamma   90.00
#
_symmetry.space_group_name_H-M   'P 1'
#
loop_
_entity.id
_entity.type
_entity.pdbx_description
1 polymer ?
#
loop_
_entity_poly.entity_id
_entity_poly.type
_entity_poly.pdbx_seq_one_letter_code
_entity_poly.pdbx_strand_id
1 'polypeptide(L)' 'MYNHTKGDALRVEQNHFMAEEIGDTVIQLLENGKRVTTGNIVDLLERKRHALHGNKADQIREILIFIRKKSVM' A
#
# COMPACT_ATOMS: atom_id res chain seq x y z
N MET A 1 -8.51 31.84 -0.96
CA MET A 1 -7.52 31.09 -0.16
C MET A 1 -7.95 29.64 -0.13
N TYR A 2 -7.39 28.80 -1.01
CA TYR A 2 -7.69 27.37 -1.04
C TYR A 2 -6.98 26.68 0.13
N ASN A 3 -7.73 25.90 0.90
CA ASN A 3 -7.32 25.21 2.13
C ASN A 3 -6.11 24.26 1.91
N HIS A 4 -4.88 24.77 2.02
CA HIS A 4 -3.66 23.96 1.98
C HIS A 4 -3.59 22.95 3.14
N THR A 5 -4.10 23.31 4.32
CA THR A 5 -4.06 22.46 5.53
C THR A 5 -4.92 21.19 5.43
N LYS A 6 -6.03 21.22 4.68
CA LYS A 6 -6.87 20.01 4.48
C LYS A 6 -6.24 19.01 3.50
N GLY A 7 -5.47 19.51 2.52
CA GLY A 7 -4.75 18.66 1.57
C GLY A 7 -3.61 17.88 2.22
N ASP A 8 -2.95 18.46 3.23
CA ASP A 8 -1.89 17.79 3.99
C ASP A 8 -2.45 16.71 4.94
N ALA A 9 -3.56 16.98 5.63
CA ALA A 9 -4.16 16.00 6.53
C ALA A 9 -4.61 14.72 5.81
N LEU A 10 -5.29 14.86 4.67
CA LEU A 10 -5.72 13.74 3.84
C LEU A 10 -4.54 12.93 3.28
N ARG A 11 -3.45 13.61 2.93
CA ARG A 11 -2.20 12.97 2.51
C ARG A 11 -1.54 12.20 3.65
N VAL A 12 -1.53 12.75 4.86
CA VAL A 12 -0.95 12.10 6.04
C VAL A 12 -1.74 10.83 6.40
N GLU A 13 -3.08 10.90 6.42
CA GLU A 13 -3.92 9.73 6.68
C GLU A 13 -3.74 8.65 5.61
N GLN A 14 -3.69 9.03 4.34
CA GLN A 14 -3.43 8.09 3.24
C GLN A 14 -2.04 7.46 3.36
N ASN A 15 -1.02 8.25 3.66
CA ASN A 15 0.34 7.74 3.86
C ASN A 15 0.43 6.80 5.06
N HIS A 16 -0.30 7.07 6.14
CA HIS A 16 -0.35 6.21 7.31
C HIS A 16 -0.95 4.85 6.97
N PHE A 17 -2.10 4.84 6.31
CA PHE A 17 -2.73 3.60 5.83
C PHE A 17 -1.80 2.82 4.89
N MET A 18 -1.15 3.50 3.93
CA MET A 18 -0.21 2.87 3.02
C MET A 18 0.98 2.23 3.76
N ALA A 19 1.52 2.92 4.78
CA ALA A 19 2.63 2.40 5.57
C ALA A 19 2.22 1.18 6.40
N GLU A 20 1.02 1.19 6.99
CA GLU A 20 0.47 0.08 7.76
C GLU A 20 0.30 -1.16 6.88
N GLU A 21 -0.39 -1.04 5.74
CA GLU A 21 -0.67 -2.17 4.86
C GLU A 21 0.61 -2.75 4.21
N ILE A 22 1.60 -1.90 3.89
CA ILE A 22 2.93 -2.35 3.45
C ILE A 22 3.64 -3.06 4.59
N GLY A 23 3.62 -2.50 5.80
CA GLY A 23 4.23 -3.08 7.00
C GLY A 23 3.69 -4.47 7.32
N ASP A 24 2.37 -4.61 7.34
CA ASP A 24 1.69 -5.90 7.54
C ASP A 24 2.08 -6.92 6.47
N THR A 25 2.20 -6.48 5.22
CA THR A 25 2.62 -7.35 4.11
C THR A 25 4.07 -7.81 4.28
N VAL A 26 4.97 -6.94 4.75
CA VAL A 26 6.36 -7.28 5.06
C VAL A 26 6.43 -8.28 6.21
N ILE A 27 5.66 -8.06 7.29
CA ILE A 27 5.58 -8.97 8.44
C ILE A 27 5.11 -10.35 7.97
N GLN A 28 4.02 -10.42 7.20
CA GLN A 28 3.52 -11.68 6.65
C GLN A 28 4.55 -12.40 5.78
N LEU A 29 5.36 -11.69 5.01
CA LEU A 29 6.43 -12.32 4.24
C LEU A 29 7.51 -12.91 5.16
N LEU A 30 7.91 -12.18 6.20
CA LEU A 30 8.89 -12.62 7.18
C LEU A 30 8.41 -13.84 7.98
N GLU A 31 7.16 -13.83 8.47
CA GLU A 31 6.55 -14.95 9.18
C GLU A 31 6.48 -16.22 8.33
N ASN A 32 6.29 -16.06 7.02
CA ASN A 32 6.28 -17.16 6.06
C ASN A 32 7.70 -17.55 5.56
N GLY A 33 8.77 -16.97 6.11
CA GLY A 33 10.14 -17.21 5.69
C GLY A 33 10.46 -16.78 4.25
N LYS A 34 9.63 -15.91 3.66
CA LYS A 34 9.81 -15.42 2.30
C LYS A 34 10.70 -14.20 2.28
N ARG A 35 11.53 -14.09 1.24
CA ARG A 35 12.36 -12.90 1.02
C ARG A 35 11.48 -11.66 0.88
N VAL A 36 11.83 -10.59 1.59
CA VAL A 36 11.15 -9.30 1.43
C VAL A 36 11.73 -8.60 0.20
N THR A 37 10.99 -8.65 -0.90
CA THR A 37 11.31 -7.94 -2.14
C THR A 37 10.10 -7.15 -2.60
N THR A 38 10.31 -6.10 -3.39
CA THR A 38 9.21 -5.33 -3.98
C THR A 38 8.25 -6.22 -4.77
N GLY A 39 8.77 -7.20 -5.52
CA GLY A 39 7.95 -8.18 -6.23
C GLY A 39 7.06 -9.00 -5.28
N ASN A 40 7.63 -9.57 -4.23
CA ASN A 40 6.87 -10.37 -3.27
C ASN A 40 5.81 -9.56 -2.50
N ILE A 41 6.11 -8.29 -2.20
CA ILE A 41 5.16 -7.36 -1.58
C ILE A 41 4.00 -7.10 -2.54
N VAL A 42 4.29 -6.78 -3.81
CA VAL A 42 3.27 -6.56 -4.86
C VAL A 42 2.40 -7.80 -5.03
N ASP A 43 2.99 -8.99 -5.15
CA ASP A 43 2.25 -10.24 -5.34
C ASP A 43 1.29 -10.54 -4.18
N LEU A 44 1.69 -10.21 -2.95
CA LEU A 44 0.85 -10.44 -1.78
C LEU A 44 -0.25 -9.39 -1.66
N LEU A 45 0.06 -8.11 -1.93
CA LEU A 45 -0.93 -7.04 -2.01
C LEU A 45 -1.96 -7.27 -3.12
N GLU A 46 -1.56 -7.80 -4.27
CA GLU A 46 -2.50 -8.16 -5.34
C GLU A 46 -3.47 -9.25 -4.90
N ARG A 47 -2.96 -10.31 -4.25
CA ARG A 47 -3.82 -11.36 -3.69
C ARG A 47 -4.79 -10.82 -2.65
N LYS A 48 -4.32 -9.97 -1.73
CA LYS A 48 -5.18 -9.29 -0.74
C LYS A 48 -6.25 -8.46 -1.44
N ARG A 49 -5.89 -7.64 -2.44
CA ARG A 49 -6.86 -6.86 -3.23
C ARG A 49 -7.91 -7.75 -3.88
N HIS A 50 -7.51 -8.88 -4.46
CA HIS A 50 -8.44 -9.81 -5.11
C HIS A 50 -9.39 -10.50 -4.13
N ALA A 51 -8.98 -10.69 -2.88
CA ALA A 51 -9.81 -11.24 -1.81
C ALA A 51 -10.71 -10.20 -1.11
N LEU A 52 -10.47 -8.91 -1.35
CA LEU A 52 -11.18 -7.80 -0.72
C LEU A 52 -12.13 -7.11 -1.73
N HIS A 53 -13.16 -6.46 -1.20
CA HIS A 53 -14.12 -5.69 -2.00
C HIS A 53 -14.32 -4.29 -1.42
N GLY A 54 -14.77 -3.36 -2.26
CA GLY A 54 -15.07 -1.97 -1.89
C GLY A 54 -13.82 -1.17 -1.51
N ASN A 55 -13.99 -0.21 -0.59
CA ASN A 55 -13.00 0.82 -0.29
C ASN A 55 -11.59 0.27 0.05
N LYS A 56 -11.51 -0.88 0.73
CA LYS A 56 -10.20 -1.51 1.04
C LYS A 56 -9.46 -1.98 -0.20
N ALA A 57 -10.17 -2.55 -1.18
CA ALA A 57 -9.55 -2.98 -2.44
C ALA A 57 -9.04 -1.78 -3.25
N ASP A 58 -9.76 -0.65 -3.20
CA ASP A 58 -9.35 0.59 -3.85
C ASP A 58 -8.12 1.21 -3.17
N GLN A 59 -8.06 1.20 -1.83
CA GLN A 59 -6.88 1.66 -1.11
C GLN A 59 -5.63 0.81 -1.40
N ILE A 60 -5.77 -0.52 -1.47
CA ILE A 60 -4.66 -1.40 -1.87
C ILE A 60 -4.26 -1.14 -3.34
N ARG A 61 -5.22 -0.84 -4.22
CA ARG A 61 -4.93 -0.46 -5.60
C ARG A 61 -4.06 0.80 -5.66
N GLU A 62 -4.32 1.81 -4.84
CA GLU A 62 -3.49 3.02 -4.76
C GLU A 62 -2.06 2.70 -4.28
N ILE A 63 -1.91 1.81 -3.29
CA ILE A 63 -0.59 1.32 -2.85
C ILE A 63 0.17 0.67 -4.02
N LEU A 64 -0.48 -0.22 -4.77
CA LEU A 64 0.11 -0.90 -5.91
C LEU A 64 0.55 0.09 -7.00
N ILE A 65 -0.27 1.12 -7.27
CA ILE A 65 0.08 2.19 -8.22
C ILE A 65 1.31 2.95 -7.73
N PHE A 66 1.37 3.30 -6.45
CA PHE A 66 2.51 4.00 -5.87
C PHE A 66 3.81 3.20 -6.00
N ILE A 67 3.80 1.92 -5.60
CA ILE A 67 4.98 1.05 -5.67
C ILE A 67 5.47 0.94 -7.12
N ARG A 68 4.57 0.68 -8.07
CA ARG A 68 4.90 0.55 -9.50
C ARG A 68 5.50 1.82 -10.08
N LYS A 69 4.96 2.99 -9.75
CA LYS A 69 5.52 4.27 -10.20
C LYS A 69 6.95 4.49 -9.69
N LYS A 70 7.30 3.97 -8.51
CA LYS A 70 8.63 4.11 -7.92
C LYS A 70 9.61 3.03 -8.37
N SER A 71 9.14 1.87 -8.84
CA SER A 71 9.99 0.79 -9.35
C SER A 71 10.46 0.95 -10.81
N VAL A 72 9.91 1.92 -11.55
CA VAL A 72 10.27 2.22 -12.96
C VAL A 72 11.30 3.37 -13.05
N MET A 73 11.70 3.95 -11.92
CA MET A 73 12.85 4.87 -11.82
C MET A 73 14.11 4.10 -11.45
#